data_AF-A0A2D6M801-F1
#
_entry.id   AF-A0A2D6M801-F1
#
_cell.length_a   1.000
_cell.length_b   1.000
_cell.length_c   1.000
_cell.angle_alpha   90.00
_cell.angle_beta   90.00
_cell.angle_gamma   90.00
#
_symmetry.space_group_name_H-M   'P 1'
#
loop_
_entity.id
_entity.type
_entity.pdbx_description
1 polymer ?
#
loop_
_entity_poly.entity_id
_entity_poly.type
_entity_poly.pdbx_seq_one_letter_code
_entity_poly.pdbx_strand_id
1 'polypeptide(L)' 'MNQYETSDLALAAYLTFMGLKLVSAKKLPSGRFQFIMDDPDGNADSLSLEYFSSDFCKFDNQVRSLKKLLYSS' A
#
# COMPACT_ATOMS: atom_id res chain seq x y z
N MET A 1 2.90 -16.86 13.04
CA MET A 1 3.39 -15.72 12.24
C MET A 1 2.23 -15.28 11.39
N ASN A 2 1.70 -14.10 11.65
CA ASN A 2 0.62 -13.53 10.87
C ASN A 2 1.23 -12.65 9.76
N GLN A 3 0.65 -12.74 8.58
CA GLN A 3 1.09 -11.99 7.41
C GLN A 3 -0.10 -11.26 6.84
N TYR A 4 0.14 -10.04 6.37
CA TYR A 4 -0.84 -9.25 5.66
C TYR A 4 -0.42 -9.12 4.20
N GLU A 5 -1.33 -9.42 3.28
CA GLU A 5 -1.08 -9.32 1.84
C GLU A 5 -1.90 -8.19 1.22
N THR A 6 -1.26 -7.36 0.40
CA THR A 6 -1.94 -6.36 -0.42
C THR A 6 -1.33 -6.27 -1.81
N SER A 7 -2.14 -5.83 -2.76
CA SER A 7 -1.71 -5.50 -4.14
C SER A 7 -1.63 -4.00 -4.39
N ASP A 8 -2.07 -3.18 -3.43
CA ASP A 8 -2.04 -1.73 -3.52
C ASP A 8 -0.68 -1.19 -3.07
N LEU A 9 0.01 -0.50 -3.98
CA LEU A 9 1.34 0.06 -3.75
C LEU A 9 1.34 1.15 -2.67
N ALA A 10 0.34 2.02 -2.66
CA ALA A 10 0.29 3.15 -1.74
C ALA A 10 -0.06 2.68 -0.32
N LEU A 11 -0.96 1.71 -0.20
CA LEU A 11 -1.24 1.06 1.07
C LEU A 11 -0.01 0.29 1.59
N ALA A 12 0.68 -0.48 0.74
CA ALA A 12 1.91 -1.17 1.13
C ALA A 12 2.98 -0.19 1.65
N ALA A 13 3.16 0.94 0.97
CA ALA A 13 4.06 2.00 1.40
C ALA A 13 3.63 2.60 2.75
N TYR A 14 2.34 2.86 2.95
CA TYR A 14 1.82 3.36 4.23
C TYR A 14 2.06 2.36 5.37
N LEU A 15 1.79 1.07 5.17
CA LEU A 15 2.03 0.03 6.18
C LEU A 15 3.51 -0.05 6.54
N THR A 16 4.42 0.05 5.56
CA THR A 16 5.87 0.14 5.86
C THR A 16 6.22 1.38 6.67
N PHE A 17 5.59 2.51 6.36
CA PHE A 17 5.81 3.77 7.06
C PHE A 17 5.30 3.73 8.52
N MET A 18 4.24 2.98 8.78
CA MET A 18 3.71 2.70 10.12
C MET A 18 4.52 1.64 10.90
N GLY A 19 5.59 1.11 10.31
CA GLY A 19 6.53 0.21 10.98
C GLY A 19 6.32 -1.27 10.70
N LEU A 20 5.38 -1.68 9.84
CA LEU A 20 5.27 -3.07 9.43
C LEU A 20 6.42 -3.44 8.49
N LYS A 21 7.02 -4.60 8.73
CA LYS A 21 8.16 -5.05 7.94
C LYS A 21 7.68 -5.67 6.63
N LEU A 22 8.17 -5.17 5.50
CA LEU A 22 7.95 -5.79 4.20
C LEU A 22 8.77 -7.09 4.09
N VAL A 23 8.07 -8.22 3.92
CA VAL A 23 8.66 -9.56 3.79
C VAL A 23 8.91 -9.89 2.32
N SER A 24 8.00 -9.52 1.43
CA SER A 24 8.11 -9.80 0.00
C SER A 24 7.40 -8.72 -0.83
N ALA A 25 8.03 -8.29 -1.93
CA ALA A 25 7.44 -7.43 -2.94
C ALA A 25 7.74 -7.99 -4.33
N LYS A 26 6.70 -8.33 -5.09
CA LYS A 26 6.83 -8.95 -6.41
C LYS A 26 5.78 -8.43 -7.37
N LYS A 27 6.09 -8.50 -8.66
CA LYS A 27 5.11 -8.37 -9.75
C LYS A 27 4.76 -9.78 -10.24
N LEU A 28 3.50 -10.15 -10.13
CA LEU A 28 2.99 -11.44 -10.57
C LEU A 28 2.96 -11.51 -12.11
N PRO A 29 2.97 -12.72 -12.72
CA PRO A 29 2.84 -12.88 -14.16
C PRO A 29 1.58 -12.25 -14.75
N SER A 30 0.52 -12.12 -13.96
CA SER A 30 -0.72 -11.41 -14.31
C SER A 30 -0.56 -9.88 -14.43
N GLY A 31 0.60 -9.33 -14.07
CA GLY A 31 0.87 -7.91 -14.02
C GLY A 31 0.47 -7.23 -12.71
N ARG A 32 -0.23 -7.94 -11.81
CA ARG A 32 -0.59 -7.43 -10.47
C ARG A 32 0.62 -7.37 -9.56
N PHE A 33 0.62 -6.43 -8.62
CA PHE A 33 1.61 -6.40 -7.55
C PHE A 33 1.18 -7.29 -6.39
N GLN A 34 2.15 -7.80 -5.65
CA GLN A 34 1.96 -8.53 -4.42
C GLN A 34 2.98 -8.02 -3.40
N PHE A 35 2.47 -7.53 -2.27
CA PHE A 35 3.24 -7.09 -1.12
C PHE A 35 2.80 -7.92 0.09
N ILE A 36 3.76 -8.53 0.78
CA ILE A 36 3.52 -9.33 1.99
C ILE A 36 4.24 -8.64 3.14
N MET A 37 3.49 -8.29 4.18
CA MET A 37 3.95 -7.64 5.39
C MET A 37 4.00 -8.66 6.54
N ASP A 38 4.99 -8.52 7.41
CA ASP A 38 5.02 -9.18 8.71
C ASP A 38 4.07 -8.41 9.64
N ASP A 39 3.02 -9.08 10.09
CA ASP A 39 1.99 -8.50 10.95
C ASP A 39 1.79 -9.34 12.21
N PRO A 40 2.82 -9.46 13.07
CA PRO A 40 2.79 -10.37 14.21
C PRO A 40 1.65 -10.07 15.19
N ASP A 41 1.25 -8.80 15.29
CA ASP A 41 0.25 -8.31 16.23
C ASP A 41 -1.17 -8.20 15.61
N GLY A 42 -1.32 -8.45 14.31
CA GLY A 42 -2.63 -8.37 13.63
C GLY A 42 -3.14 -6.94 13.44
N ASN A 43 -2.25 -5.95 13.36
CA ASN A 43 -2.59 -4.53 13.29
C ASN A 43 -2.76 -4.02 11.85
N ALA A 44 -2.36 -4.80 10.83
CA ALA A 44 -2.36 -4.34 9.45
C ALA A 44 -3.77 -3.95 8.95
N ASP A 45 -4.81 -4.70 9.35
CA ASP A 45 -6.19 -4.39 8.99
C ASP A 45 -6.63 -3.04 9.54
N SER A 46 -6.34 -2.76 10.82
CA SER A 46 -6.67 -1.46 11.44
C SER A 46 -5.94 -0.32 10.76
N LEU A 47 -4.64 -0.49 10.48
CA LEU A 47 -3.85 0.51 9.78
C LEU A 47 -4.34 0.72 8.34
N SER A 48 -4.86 -0.32 7.67
CA SER A 48 -5.44 -0.18 6.34
C SER A 48 -6.70 0.70 6.33
N LEU A 49 -7.51 0.65 7.39
CA LEU A 49 -8.65 1.54 7.58
C LEU A 49 -8.20 2.96 7.91
N GLU A 50 -7.15 3.11 8.72
CA GLU A 50 -6.56 4.40 9.03
C GLU A 50 -6.01 5.07 7.78
N TYR A 51 -5.31 4.32 6.92
CA TYR A 51 -4.80 4.81 5.64
C TYR A 51 -5.88 5.51 4.83
N PHE A 52 -7.06 4.90 4.70
CA PHE A 52 -8.17 5.44 3.93
C PHE A 52 -8.62 6.83 4.43
N SER A 53 -8.55 7.07 5.73
CA SER A 53 -8.93 8.34 6.35
C SER A 53 -7.76 9.33 6.48
N SER A 54 -6.53 8.87 6.27
CA SER A 54 -5.30 9.64 6.46
C SER A 54 -5.00 10.63 5.33
N ASP A 55 -4.12 11.59 5.61
CA ASP A 55 -3.60 12.50 4.60
C ASP A 55 -2.68 11.81 3.58
N PHE A 56 -2.14 10.61 3.88
CA PHE A 56 -1.36 9.83 2.92
C PHE A 56 -2.21 9.37 1.74
N CYS A 57 -3.44 8.91 1.97
CA CYS A 57 -4.35 8.53 0.90
C CYS A 57 -4.76 9.75 0.06
N LYS A 58 -5.04 10.88 0.72
CA LYS A 58 -5.33 12.14 0.00
C LYS A 58 -4.15 12.57 -0.86
N PHE A 59 -2.93 12.50 -0.34
CA PHE A 59 -1.71 12.84 -1.06
C PHE A 59 -1.48 11.92 -2.27
N ASP A 60 -1.59 10.59 -2.12
CA ASP A 60 -1.46 9.64 -3.24
C ASP A 60 -2.48 9.95 -4.34
N ASN A 61 -3.72 10.25 -3.96
CA ASN A 61 -4.78 10.61 -4.91
C ASN A 61 -4.44 11.90 -5.67
N GLN A 62 -3.86 12.91 -5.02
CA GLN A 62 -3.38 14.11 -5.71
C GLN A 62 -2.22 13.79 -6.66
N VAL A 63 -1.23 12.99 -6.23
CA VAL A 63 -0.12 12.54 -7.09
C VAL A 63 -0.65 11.79 -8.33
N ARG A 64 -1.62 10.90 -8.16
CA ARG A 64 -2.27 10.16 -9.26
C ARG A 64 -2.98 11.10 -10.22
N SER A 65 -3.69 12.09 -9.69
CA SER A 65 -4.41 13.08 -10.48
C SER A 65 -3.45 13.93 -11.32
N LEU A 66 -2.34 14.39 -10.73
CA LEU A 66 -1.29 15.12 -11.44
C LEU A 66 -0.63 14.27 -12.53
N LYS A 67 -0.29 13.02 -12.24
CA LYS A 67 0.24 12.09 -13.26
C LYS A 67 -0.74 11.92 -14.41
N LYS A 68 -2.03 11.74 -14.11
CA LYS A 68 -3.05 11.63 -15.15
C LYS A 68 -3.04 12.87 -16.05
N LEU A 69 -2.99 14.09 -15.51
CA LEU A 69 -2.90 15.32 -16.31
C LEU A 69 -1.69 15.34 -17.26
N LEU A 70 -0.53 14.84 -16.81
CA LEU A 70 0.69 14.81 -17.62
C LEU A 70 0.66 13.75 -18.74
N TYR A 71 0.02 12.60 -18.49
CA TYR A 71 0.06 11.44 -19.39
C TYR A 71 -1.26 11.16 -20.10
N SER A 72 -2.25 12.07 -20.04
CA SER A 72 -3.54 11.92 -20.73
C SER A 72 -3.53 12.50 -22.16
N SER A 73 -2.37 12.52 -22.81
CA SER A 73 -2.22 12.82 -24.25
C SER A 73 -2.10 11.54 -25.07
#